data_AF-A0A1R3GE40-F1
#
_entry.id   AF-A0A1R3GE40-F1
#
_cell.length_a   1.000
_cell.length_b   1.000
_cell.length_c   1.000
_cell.angle_alpha   90.00
_cell.angle_beta   90.00
_cell.angle_gamma   90.00
#
_symmetry.space_group_name_H-M   'P 1'
#
loop_
_entity.id
_entity.type
_entity.pdbx_description
1 polymer ?
#
loop_
_entity_poly.entity_id
_entity_poly.type
_entity_poly.pdbx_seq_one_letter_code
_entity_poly.pdbx_strand_id
1 'polypeptide(L)'
;MEKVAKRSYFIRQLVFWLIMIKLFLFLSVCPRKIPSRKILNHNNTTNSSPSAVRLETSHRHSVVVDNGLVRVTIGNPSGHLVGIKYKGVDNVLEWRNKPGSRGYWDVVWDKDKYDKMETEHFIVITQTDDLVELSFNKRWNPDNGKSVPLNIDKRYIVRRGVPGVYMYAILERQENFPPTHMYQIRLAFKLAQEK
;
A
#
# COMPACT_ATOMS: atom_id res chain seq x y z
N MET A 1 36.30 54.21 -5.00
CA MET A 1 35.08 54.01 -4.18
C MET A 1 34.26 52.79 -4.59
N GLU A 2 34.31 52.34 -5.85
CA GLU A 2 33.51 51.20 -6.37
C GLU A 2 33.85 49.81 -5.79
N LYS A 3 35.13 49.55 -5.47
CA LYS A 3 35.58 48.25 -4.89
C LYS A 3 34.99 47.96 -3.51
N VAL A 4 34.70 48.99 -2.70
CA VAL A 4 34.13 48.83 -1.35
C VAL A 4 32.65 48.48 -1.41
N ALA A 5 31.92 49.06 -2.38
CA ALA A 5 30.50 48.76 -2.61
C ALA A 5 30.26 47.31 -3.06
N LYS A 6 31.11 46.79 -3.96
CA LYS A 6 31.04 45.38 -4.43
C LYS A 6 31.31 44.37 -3.31
N ARG A 7 32.28 44.67 -2.42
CA ARG A 7 32.58 43.83 -1.25
C ARG A 7 31.44 43.81 -0.22
N SER A 8 30.81 44.96 0.01
CA SER A 8 29.63 45.08 0.89
C SER A 8 28.42 44.28 0.37
N TYR A 9 28.17 44.34 -0.94
CA TYR A 9 27.10 43.59 -1.58
C TYR A 9 27.30 42.07 -1.46
N PHE A 10 28.53 41.60 -1.72
CA PHE A 10 28.87 40.18 -1.64
C PHE A 10 28.70 39.62 -0.22
N ILE A 11 29.09 40.39 0.80
CA ILE A 11 28.92 40.00 2.21
C ILE A 11 27.43 39.91 2.58
N ARG A 12 26.60 40.86 2.13
CA ARG A 12 25.14 40.82 2.37
C ARG A 12 24.48 39.60 1.71
N GLN A 13 24.90 39.26 0.49
CA GLN A 13 24.39 38.10 -0.24
C GLN A 13 24.79 36.78 0.43
N LEU A 14 26.02 36.68 0.95
CA LEU A 14 26.50 35.53 1.72
C LEU A 14 25.71 35.36 3.03
N VAL A 15 25.49 36.46 3.78
CA VAL A 15 24.72 36.44 5.02
C VAL A 15 23.26 36.01 4.75
N PHE A 16 22.66 36.51 3.67
CA PHE A 16 21.31 36.09 3.26
C PHE A 16 21.25 34.59 2.91
N TRP A 17 22.25 34.08 2.20
CA TRP A 17 22.35 32.64 1.89
C TRP A 17 22.50 31.77 3.14
N LEU A 18 23.31 32.21 4.11
CA LEU A 18 23.48 31.52 5.39
C LEU A 18 22.20 31.52 6.25
N ILE A 19 21.41 32.60 6.20
CA ILE A 19 20.09 32.67 6.86
C ILE A 19 19.11 31.70 6.19
N MET A 20 19.08 31.64 4.85
CA MET A 20 18.20 30.73 4.11
C MET A 20 18.56 29.24 4.34
N ILE A 21 19.85 28.91 4.42
CA ILE A 21 20.30 27.54 4.77
C ILE A 21 19.88 27.16 6.19
N LYS A 22 20.01 28.08 7.16
CA LYS A 22 19.50 27.83 8.52
C LYS A 22 17.98 27.64 8.54
N LEU A 23 17.22 28.44 7.78
CA LEU A 23 15.77 28.31 7.69
C LEU A 23 15.34 26.95 7.09
N PHE A 24 16.09 26.45 6.10
CA PHE A 24 15.87 25.14 5.50
C PHE A 24 16.18 23.98 6.47
N LEU A 25 17.22 24.12 7.29
CA LEU A 25 17.55 23.12 8.31
C LEU A 25 16.54 23.09 9.47
N PHE A 26 15.90 24.22 9.81
CA PHE A 26 14.83 24.28 10.82
C PHE A 26 13.48 23.74 10.34
N LEU A 27 13.26 23.62 9.02
CA LEU A 27 12.03 23.04 8.45
C LEU A 27 12.14 21.53 8.18
N SER A 28 13.33 20.95 8.28
CA SER A 28 13.52 19.50 8.24
C SER A 28 13.59 18.96 9.66
N VAL A 29 12.85 17.90 9.94
CA VAL A 29 12.77 17.17 11.23
C VAL A 29 11.70 17.69 12.18
N CYS A 30 10.45 17.51 11.78
CA CYS A 30 9.45 17.02 12.73
C CYS A 30 9.25 15.53 12.43
N PRO A 31 9.89 14.60 13.16
CA PRO A 31 9.43 13.22 13.15
C PRO A 31 8.10 13.27 13.89
N ARG A 32 7.01 13.44 13.16
CA ARG A 32 5.67 13.21 13.70
C ARG A 32 5.65 11.72 14.02
N LYS A 33 6.05 11.38 15.25
CA LYS A 33 5.70 10.10 15.87
C LYS A 33 4.19 10.07 15.80
N ILE A 34 3.67 9.32 14.83
CA ILE A 34 2.23 9.05 14.71
C ILE A 34 1.87 8.51 16.10
N PRO A 35 1.02 9.19 16.87
CA PRO A 35 0.61 8.67 18.16
C PRO A 35 0.03 7.29 17.89
N SER A 36 0.58 6.27 18.55
CA SER A 36 0.01 4.93 18.54
C SER A 36 -1.48 5.09 18.85
N ARG A 37 -2.35 4.82 17.88
CA ARG A 37 -3.79 4.80 18.14
C ARG A 37 -3.95 3.78 19.25
N LYS A 38 -4.52 4.20 20.39
CA LYS A 38 -4.86 3.32 21.50
C LYS A 38 -5.50 2.07 20.90
N ILE A 39 -4.85 0.93 21.12
CA ILE A 39 -5.42 -0.38 20.86
C ILE A 39 -6.76 -0.38 21.59
N LEU A 40 -7.84 -0.68 20.87
CA LEU A 40 -9.15 -0.86 21.48
C LEU A 40 -9.00 -1.99 22.51
N ASN A 41 -8.96 -1.65 23.81
CA ASN A 41 -8.88 -2.62 24.89
C ASN A 41 -10.16 -3.46 24.85
N HIS A 42 -10.08 -4.60 24.18
CA HIS A 42 -11.03 -5.66 24.38
C HIS A 42 -10.60 -6.38 25.65
N ASN A 43 -11.32 -6.11 26.73
CA ASN A 43 -11.16 -6.82 27.99
C ASN A 43 -11.49 -8.30 27.76
N ASN A 44 -10.45 -9.11 27.57
CA ASN A 44 -10.38 -10.52 27.92
C ASN A 44 -8.91 -10.98 27.82
N THR A 45 -8.24 -10.94 28.98
CA THR A 45 -7.20 -11.86 29.48
C THR A 45 -6.19 -12.43 28.48
N THR A 46 -5.06 -11.74 28.31
CA THR A 46 -3.68 -12.22 28.58
C THR A 46 -2.71 -11.04 28.46
N ASN A 47 -1.85 -10.83 29.46
CA ASN A 47 -0.76 -9.84 29.45
C ASN A 47 0.38 -10.27 28.51
N SER A 48 0.07 -10.72 27.30
CA SER A 48 1.06 -11.07 26.29
C SER A 48 1.27 -9.88 25.35
N SER A 49 2.51 -9.44 25.20
CA SER A 49 2.91 -8.53 24.14
C SER A 49 2.35 -9.00 22.80
N PRO A 50 1.90 -8.10 21.90
CA PRO A 50 1.38 -8.50 20.60
C PRO A 50 2.36 -9.42 19.88
N SER A 51 1.85 -10.52 19.32
CA SER A 51 2.67 -11.48 18.59
C SER A 51 3.36 -10.82 17.39
N ALA A 52 4.57 -11.28 17.07
CA ALA A 52 5.28 -10.87 15.87
C ALA A 52 4.44 -11.13 14.61
N VAL A 53 4.57 -10.27 13.60
CA VAL A 53 3.92 -10.47 12.30
C VAL A 53 4.58 -11.66 11.59
N ARG A 54 3.79 -12.65 11.19
CA ARG A 54 4.23 -13.85 10.49
C ARG A 54 3.82 -13.78 9.03
N LEU A 55 4.72 -14.24 8.15
CA LEU A 55 4.51 -14.35 6.72
C LEU A 55 4.68 -15.81 6.30
N GLU A 56 3.70 -16.34 5.58
CA GLU A 56 3.74 -17.69 5.00
C GLU A 56 3.57 -17.60 3.48
N THR A 57 4.53 -18.14 2.73
CA THR A 57 4.57 -18.13 1.26
C THR A 57 4.58 -19.53 0.65
N SER A 58 4.46 -20.58 1.47
CA SER A 58 4.71 -21.98 1.07
C SER A 58 3.74 -22.54 0.04
N HIS A 59 2.58 -21.89 -0.20
CA HIS A 59 1.60 -22.33 -1.19
C HIS A 59 1.74 -21.52 -2.49
N ARG A 60 1.93 -22.22 -3.62
CA ARG A 60 2.09 -21.62 -4.97
C ARG A 60 0.96 -20.66 -5.38
N HIS A 61 -0.17 -20.66 -4.68
CA HIS A 61 -1.36 -19.89 -5.05
C HIS A 61 -1.75 -18.81 -4.03
N SER A 62 -1.07 -18.70 -2.89
CA SER A 62 -1.43 -17.69 -1.88
C SER A 62 -0.28 -17.30 -0.96
N VAL A 63 -0.32 -16.05 -0.50
CA VAL A 63 0.53 -15.50 0.56
C VAL A 63 -0.36 -15.16 1.75
N VAL A 64 0.08 -15.56 2.95
CA VAL A 64 -0.66 -15.32 4.19
C VAL A 64 0.18 -14.46 5.13
N VAL A 65 -0.45 -13.43 5.69
CA VAL A 65 0.15 -12.56 6.70
C VAL A 65 -0.72 -12.57 7.95
N ASP A 66 -0.14 -12.90 9.10
CA ASP A 66 -0.83 -13.06 10.38
C ASP A 66 -0.12 -12.27 11.48
N ASN A 67 -0.82 -11.39 12.19
CA ASN A 67 -0.28 -10.64 13.32
C ASN A 67 -0.90 -11.03 14.68
N GLY A 68 -1.61 -12.15 14.74
CA GLY A 68 -2.35 -12.63 15.90
C GLY A 68 -3.73 -11.97 16.11
N LEU A 69 -4.03 -10.86 15.42
CA LEU A 69 -5.32 -10.16 15.50
C LEU A 69 -6.15 -10.33 14.22
N VAL A 70 -5.46 -10.32 13.08
CA VAL A 70 -6.02 -10.51 11.74
C VAL A 70 -5.07 -11.40 10.95
N ARG A 71 -5.65 -12.30 10.16
CA ARG A 71 -4.92 -13.08 9.15
C ARG A 71 -5.46 -12.74 7.76
N VAL A 72 -4.57 -12.27 6.91
CA VAL A 72 -4.86 -11.80 5.56
C VAL A 72 -4.31 -12.80 4.57
N THR A 73 -5.15 -13.25 3.64
CA THR A 73 -4.76 -14.19 2.57
C THR A 73 -4.92 -13.51 1.22
N ILE A 74 -3.84 -13.46 0.46
CA ILE A 74 -3.76 -12.79 -0.85
C ILE A 74 -3.36 -13.83 -1.90
N GLY A 75 -3.97 -13.79 -3.07
CA GLY A 75 -3.66 -14.67 -4.18
C GLY A 75 -2.28 -14.36 -4.77
N ASN A 76 -1.50 -15.41 -5.06
CA ASN A 76 -0.16 -15.29 -5.62
C ASN A 76 -0.13 -15.82 -7.08
N PRO A 77 0.30 -15.03 -8.08
CA PRO A 77 0.69 -13.62 -8.02
C PRO A 77 -0.47 -12.63 -8.25
N SER A 78 -1.72 -13.10 -8.38
CA SER A 78 -2.88 -12.28 -8.79
C SER A 78 -3.12 -11.01 -7.97
N GLY A 79 -2.67 -10.98 -6.71
CA GLY A 79 -2.83 -9.83 -5.81
C GLY A 79 -4.29 -9.58 -5.44
N HIS A 80 -5.18 -10.55 -5.65
CA HIS A 80 -6.57 -10.51 -5.17
C HIS A 80 -6.63 -10.86 -3.69
N LEU A 81 -7.48 -10.16 -2.94
CA LEU A 81 -7.70 -10.47 -1.55
C LEU A 81 -8.66 -11.67 -1.44
N VAL A 82 -8.14 -12.80 -0.99
CA VAL A 82 -8.82 -14.10 -0.96
C VAL A 82 -9.53 -14.33 0.38
N GLY A 83 -8.98 -13.78 1.46
CA GLY A 83 -9.61 -13.85 2.76
C GLY A 83 -9.05 -12.87 3.78
N ILE A 84 -9.90 -12.51 4.73
CA ILE A 84 -9.50 -11.87 5.98
C ILE A 84 -10.18 -12.67 7.08
N LYS A 85 -9.38 -13.34 7.91
CA LYS A 85 -9.83 -13.96 9.16
C LYS A 85 -9.68 -12.95 10.28
N TYR A 86 -10.75 -12.70 11.01
CA TYR A 86 -10.78 -11.73 12.09
C TYR A 86 -11.68 -12.24 13.22
N LYS A 87 -11.10 -12.34 14.42
CA LYS A 87 -11.77 -12.94 15.59
C LYS A 87 -12.34 -14.34 15.23
N GLY A 88 -13.53 -14.66 15.72
CA GLY A 88 -14.23 -15.91 15.43
C GLY A 88 -14.79 -16.04 14.02
N VAL A 89 -14.58 -15.06 13.13
CA VAL A 89 -15.02 -15.14 11.73
C VAL A 89 -13.89 -15.69 10.88
N ASP A 90 -14.10 -16.88 10.32
CA ASP A 90 -13.08 -17.59 9.53
C ASP A 90 -12.68 -16.86 8.25
N ASN A 91 -13.64 -16.28 7.53
CA ASN A 91 -13.38 -15.37 6.42
C ASN A 91 -14.52 -14.35 6.31
N VAL A 92 -14.19 -13.08 6.45
CA VAL A 92 -15.18 -11.99 6.31
C VAL A 92 -15.62 -11.82 4.85
N LEU A 93 -14.87 -12.34 3.88
CA LEU A 93 -15.20 -12.30 2.47
C LEU A 93 -16.02 -13.53 2.06
N GLU A 94 -16.94 -13.34 1.12
CA GLU A 94 -17.82 -14.40 0.61
C GLU A 94 -17.00 -15.51 -0.07
N TRP A 95 -16.76 -16.60 0.67
CA TRP A 95 -15.86 -17.67 0.26
C TRP A 95 -16.37 -18.47 -0.95
N ARG A 96 -17.69 -18.47 -1.19
CA ARG A 96 -18.29 -19.16 -2.34
C ARG A 96 -17.94 -18.48 -3.68
N ASN A 97 -17.54 -17.21 -3.64
CA ASN A 97 -17.07 -16.52 -4.84
C ASN A 97 -15.69 -17.04 -5.26
N LYS A 98 -15.44 -17.03 -6.57
CA LYS A 98 -14.09 -17.26 -7.14
C LYS A 98 -13.08 -16.30 -6.48
N PRO A 99 -11.82 -16.70 -6.25
CA PRO A 99 -10.81 -15.87 -5.57
C PRO A 99 -10.72 -14.43 -6.07
N GLY A 100 -10.68 -14.22 -7.40
CA GLY A 100 -10.67 -12.89 -8.03
C GLY A 100 -12.03 -12.15 -8.06
N SER A 101 -12.99 -12.56 -7.24
CA SER A 101 -14.28 -11.88 -7.04
C SER A 101 -14.66 -11.78 -5.56
N ARG A 102 -13.72 -11.98 -4.63
CA ARG A 102 -13.92 -11.79 -3.20
C ARG A 102 -13.59 -10.36 -2.77
N GLY A 103 -12.30 -10.06 -2.63
CA GLY A 103 -11.77 -8.69 -2.54
C GLY A 103 -10.89 -8.40 -3.75
N TYR A 104 -11.23 -7.37 -4.53
CA TYR A 104 -10.53 -7.09 -5.78
C TYR A 104 -10.44 -5.61 -6.08
N TRP A 105 -9.46 -5.27 -6.89
CA TRP A 105 -9.26 -3.96 -7.47
C TRP A 105 -9.74 -3.98 -8.90
N ASP A 106 -10.33 -2.91 -9.39
CA ASP A 106 -10.60 -2.78 -10.81
C ASP A 106 -10.58 -1.35 -11.31
N VAL A 107 -10.43 -1.20 -12.63
CA VAL A 107 -10.56 0.07 -13.34
C VAL A 107 -11.43 -0.12 -14.58
N VAL A 108 -12.34 0.84 -14.79
CA VAL A 108 -13.03 1.05 -16.06
C VAL A 108 -12.33 2.23 -16.74
N TRP A 109 -11.59 1.95 -17.82
CA TRP A 109 -10.65 2.90 -18.41
C TRP A 109 -10.97 3.31 -19.85
N ASP A 110 -12.01 2.69 -20.41
CA ASP A 110 -12.62 3.07 -21.69
C ASP A 110 -14.10 2.67 -21.64
N LYS A 111 -14.92 3.10 -22.61
CA LYS A 111 -16.38 2.89 -22.61
C LYS A 111 -16.80 1.44 -22.31
N ASP A 112 -16.01 0.47 -22.78
CA ASP A 112 -16.26 -0.97 -22.57
C ASP A 112 -15.01 -1.74 -22.09
N LYS A 113 -13.96 -1.05 -21.63
CA LYS A 113 -12.72 -1.70 -21.19
C LYS A 113 -12.59 -1.71 -19.67
N TYR A 114 -12.41 -2.91 -19.16
CA TYR A 114 -12.37 -3.23 -17.75
C TYR A 114 -11.13 -4.08 -17.44
N ASP A 115 -10.34 -3.64 -16.48
CA ASP A 115 -9.16 -4.36 -15.98
C ASP A 115 -9.35 -4.68 -14.49
N LYS A 116 -9.28 -5.96 -14.13
CA LYS A 116 -9.28 -6.44 -12.73
C LYS A 116 -7.98 -6.18 -11.97
N MET A 117 -7.06 -5.48 -12.63
CA MET A 117 -5.72 -5.22 -12.14
C MET A 117 -5.03 -6.51 -11.68
N GLU A 118 -5.36 -7.67 -12.23
CA GLU A 118 -4.73 -8.94 -11.83
C GLU A 118 -3.23 -8.84 -12.14
N THR A 119 -2.39 -9.23 -11.18
CA THR A 119 -0.94 -9.03 -11.23
C THR A 119 -0.18 -10.32 -11.51
N GLU A 120 1.08 -10.18 -11.93
CA GLU A 120 1.91 -11.27 -12.44
C GLU A 120 3.12 -11.55 -11.56
N HIS A 121 3.49 -10.59 -10.71
CA HIS A 121 4.66 -10.68 -9.83
C HIS A 121 4.28 -10.44 -8.37
N PHE A 122 4.95 -11.13 -7.46
CA PHE A 122 4.85 -10.98 -6.02
C PHE A 122 6.23 -10.72 -5.43
N ILE A 123 6.33 -9.72 -4.54
CA ILE A 123 7.58 -9.32 -3.89
C ILE A 123 7.29 -9.05 -2.40
N VAL A 124 8.15 -9.56 -1.51
CA VAL A 124 8.19 -9.16 -0.10
C VAL A 124 9.07 -7.91 -0.01
N ILE A 125 8.47 -6.78 0.36
CA ILE A 125 9.17 -5.49 0.41
C ILE A 125 9.82 -5.28 1.77
N THR A 126 9.12 -5.69 2.83
CA THR A 126 9.62 -5.63 4.20
C THR A 126 9.03 -6.76 5.01
N GLN A 127 9.86 -7.40 5.83
CA GLN A 127 9.46 -8.42 6.80
C GLN A 127 10.25 -8.22 8.08
N THR A 128 9.56 -7.80 9.13
CA THR A 128 10.07 -7.66 10.49
C THR A 128 9.02 -8.16 11.48
N ASP A 129 9.38 -8.27 12.76
CA ASP A 129 8.42 -8.60 13.82
C ASP A 129 7.26 -7.60 13.92
N ASP A 130 7.44 -6.39 13.40
CA ASP A 130 6.53 -5.27 13.54
C ASP A 130 5.62 -5.08 12.34
N LEU A 131 6.06 -5.51 11.17
CA LEU A 131 5.50 -5.14 9.89
C LEU A 131 5.85 -6.19 8.83
N VAL A 132 4.84 -6.54 8.03
CA VAL A 132 5.05 -7.13 6.71
C VAL A 132 4.45 -6.22 5.66
N GLU A 133 5.23 -5.87 4.65
CA GLU A 133 4.80 -5.17 3.44
C GLU A 133 5.03 -6.06 2.22
N LEU A 134 3.98 -6.22 1.42
CA LEU A 134 3.97 -7.01 0.19
C LEU A 134 3.65 -6.13 -1.01
N SER A 135 4.29 -6.42 -2.14
CA SER A 135 3.98 -5.86 -3.45
C SER A 135 3.46 -6.96 -4.37
N PHE A 136 2.40 -6.64 -5.10
CA PHE A 136 1.87 -7.44 -6.20
C PHE A 136 1.79 -6.54 -7.42
N ASN A 137 2.53 -6.84 -8.48
CA ASN A 137 2.68 -5.91 -9.59
C ASN A 137 2.59 -6.55 -10.98
N LYS A 138 2.26 -5.72 -11.97
CA LYS A 138 2.32 -6.02 -13.40
C LYS A 138 2.76 -4.80 -14.19
N ARG A 139 3.34 -5.06 -15.36
CA ARG A 139 3.57 -4.03 -16.38
C ARG A 139 2.39 -4.01 -17.34
N TRP A 140 2.19 -2.87 -18.00
CA TRP A 140 1.20 -2.80 -19.07
C TRP A 140 1.61 -3.73 -20.22
N ASN A 141 0.65 -4.50 -20.72
CA ASN A 141 0.81 -5.37 -21.88
C ASN A 141 -0.10 -4.86 -23.01
N PRO A 142 0.45 -4.32 -24.10
CA PRO A 142 -0.33 -3.78 -25.22
C PRO A 142 -1.14 -4.84 -25.99
N ASP A 143 -0.73 -6.11 -25.92
CA ASP A 143 -1.41 -7.22 -26.62
C ASP A 143 -2.68 -7.65 -25.89
N ASN A 144 -2.84 -7.27 -24.62
CA ASN A 144 -4.05 -7.49 -23.86
C ASN A 144 -4.98 -6.28 -23.98
N GLY A 145 -5.95 -6.35 -24.89
CA GLY A 145 -6.91 -5.27 -25.14
C GLY A 145 -7.78 -4.85 -23.95
N LYS A 146 -7.80 -5.61 -22.85
CA LYS A 146 -8.47 -5.24 -21.59
C LYS A 146 -7.54 -4.53 -20.60
N SER A 147 -6.23 -4.68 -20.75
CA SER A 147 -5.23 -4.14 -19.82
C SER A 147 -5.18 -2.62 -19.91
N VAL A 148 -5.34 -1.95 -18.77
CA VAL A 148 -5.21 -0.50 -18.72
C VAL A 148 -3.77 -0.10 -19.07
N PRO A 149 -3.52 0.97 -19.84
CA PRO A 149 -2.19 1.50 -20.13
C PRO A 149 -1.49 2.14 -18.91
N LEU A 150 -1.28 1.33 -17.86
CA LEU A 150 -0.64 1.69 -16.60
C LEU A 150 0.15 0.47 -16.08
N ASN A 151 1.33 0.72 -15.52
CA ASN A 151 1.95 -0.24 -14.63
C ASN A 151 1.23 -0.19 -13.28
N ILE A 152 1.00 -1.35 -12.70
CA ILE A 152 0.21 -1.49 -11.46
C ILE A 152 1.07 -2.16 -10.40
N ASP A 153 1.09 -1.59 -9.21
CA ASP A 153 1.70 -2.18 -8.02
C ASP A 153 0.77 -2.02 -6.81
N LYS A 154 0.19 -3.13 -6.35
CA LYS A 154 -0.68 -3.20 -5.18
C LYS A 154 0.15 -3.52 -3.95
N ARG A 155 -0.04 -2.73 -2.90
CA ARG A 155 0.68 -2.84 -1.64
C ARG A 155 -0.25 -3.27 -0.52
N TYR A 156 0.20 -4.26 0.25
CA TYR A 156 -0.49 -4.76 1.43
C TYR A 156 0.45 -4.67 2.63
N ILE A 157 -0.01 -4.03 3.69
CA ILE A 157 0.75 -3.80 4.91
C ILE A 157 -0.04 -4.31 6.11
N VAL A 158 0.55 -5.24 6.85
CA VAL A 158 0.02 -5.73 8.13
C VAL A 158 1.01 -5.41 9.23
N ARG A 159 0.52 -4.83 10.33
CA ARG A 159 1.35 -4.32 11.43
C ARG A 159 1.02 -5.02 12.72
N ARG A 160 2.03 -5.28 13.54
CA ARG A 160 1.89 -5.82 14.89
C ARG A 160 0.97 -4.95 15.75
N GLY A 161 0.07 -5.57 16.49
CA GLY A 161 -0.87 -4.89 17.40
C GLY A 161 -1.98 -4.09 16.71
N VAL A 162 -2.11 -4.14 15.38
CA VAL A 162 -3.18 -3.47 14.63
C VAL A 162 -4.15 -4.51 14.06
N PRO A 163 -5.44 -4.50 14.43
CA PRO A 163 -6.43 -5.47 13.93
C PRO A 163 -6.93 -5.10 12.53
N GLY A 164 -6.02 -5.00 11.55
CA GLY A 164 -6.37 -4.62 10.19
C GLY A 164 -5.21 -4.68 9.20
N VAL A 165 -5.54 -4.39 7.95
CA VAL A 165 -4.60 -4.35 6.83
C VAL A 165 -4.69 -2.99 6.14
N TYR A 166 -3.54 -2.39 5.86
CA TYR A 166 -3.46 -1.20 5.03
C TYR A 166 -3.20 -1.62 3.59
N MET A 167 -3.89 -0.98 2.66
CA MET A 167 -3.84 -1.33 1.24
C MET A 167 -3.82 -0.06 0.40
N TYR A 168 -2.96 -0.03 -0.60
CA TYR A 168 -2.93 1.03 -1.61
C TYR A 168 -2.42 0.47 -2.93
N ALA A 169 -2.63 1.20 -4.03
CA ALA A 169 -2.09 0.85 -5.34
C ALA A 169 -1.32 2.04 -5.90
N ILE A 170 -0.18 1.76 -6.53
CA ILE A 170 0.58 2.70 -7.34
C ILE A 170 0.21 2.41 -8.79
N LEU A 171 -0.28 3.45 -9.47
CA LEU A 171 -0.66 3.40 -10.88
C LEU A 171 0.28 4.34 -11.63
N GLU A 172 1.24 3.76 -12.34
CA GLU A 172 2.27 4.50 -13.03
C GLU A 172 1.97 4.52 -14.54
N ARG A 173 1.84 5.73 -15.10
CA ARG A 173 1.78 5.95 -16.55
C ARG A 173 3.17 6.35 -17.04
N GLN A 174 3.70 5.62 -18.02
CA GLN A 174 4.91 6.03 -18.73
C GLN A 174 4.57 6.99 -19.88
N GLU A 175 5.52 7.84 -20.27
CA GLU A 175 5.30 8.87 -21.30
C GLU A 175 4.85 8.28 -22.64
N ASN A 176 5.41 7.14 -23.01
CA ASN A 176 5.09 6.40 -24.23
C ASN A 176 3.79 5.58 -24.16
N PHE A 177 3.08 5.56 -23.03
CA PHE A 177 1.80 4.85 -22.92
C PHE A 177 0.67 5.66 -23.56
N PRO A 178 -0.26 5.00 -24.27
CA PRO A 178 -1.37 5.69 -24.93
C PRO A 178 -2.25 6.45 -23.92
N PRO A 179 -2.99 7.48 -24.38
CA PRO A 179 -3.96 8.17 -23.56
C PRO A 179 -4.96 7.19 -22.94
N THR A 180 -5.30 7.43 -21.68
CA THR A 180 -6.20 6.56 -20.91
C THR A 180 -7.24 7.43 -20.22
N HIS A 181 -8.51 7.10 -20.41
CA HIS A 181 -9.59 7.67 -19.61
C HIS A 181 -9.75 6.84 -18.33
N MET A 182 -10.16 7.43 -17.22
CA MET A 182 -10.44 6.65 -16.00
C MET A 182 -11.83 7.03 -15.51
N TYR A 183 -12.81 6.24 -15.94
CA TYR A 183 -14.20 6.44 -15.54
C TYR A 183 -14.42 5.98 -14.11
N GLN A 184 -13.72 4.92 -13.70
CA GLN A 184 -13.87 4.35 -12.37
C GLN A 184 -12.60 3.62 -11.96
N ILE A 185 -12.25 3.75 -10.68
CA ILE A 185 -11.34 2.86 -9.98
C ILE A 185 -12.00 2.39 -8.70
N ARG A 186 -11.89 1.10 -8.37
CA ARG A 186 -12.42 0.55 -7.12
C ARG A 186 -11.44 -0.38 -6.42
N LEU A 187 -11.57 -0.40 -5.11
CA LEU A 187 -11.29 -1.54 -4.26
C LEU A 187 -12.63 -2.01 -3.68
N ALA A 188 -13.06 -3.21 -4.05
CA ALA A 188 -14.34 -3.78 -3.66
C ALA A 188 -14.14 -5.01 -2.76
N PHE A 189 -14.99 -5.15 -1.75
CA PHE A 189 -15.05 -6.31 -0.87
C PHE A 189 -16.46 -6.89 -0.91
N LYS A 190 -16.58 -8.14 -1.36
CA LYS A 190 -17.82 -8.90 -1.23
C LYS A 190 -17.79 -9.63 0.10
N LEU A 191 -18.50 -9.09 1.08
CA LEU A 191 -18.60 -9.67 2.42
C LEU A 191 -19.44 -10.96 2.37
N ALA A 192 -19.08 -11.92 3.20
CA ALA A 192 -19.89 -13.10 3.41
C ALA A 192 -21.25 -12.67 3.97
N GLN A 193 -22.33 -13.16 3.37
CA GLN A 193 -23.66 -12.99 3.94
C GLN A 193 -23.88 -14.10 4.97
N GLU A 194 -24.25 -13.72 6.20
CA GLU A 194 -24.81 -14.68 7.13
C GLU A 194 -26.09 -15.27 6.51
N LYS A 195 -26.30 -16.57 6.69
CA LYS A 195 -27.57 -17.20 6.32
C LYS A 195 -28.62 -16.89 7.38
#